data_AF-A0A7S1H9B6-F1
#
_entry.id   AF-A0A7S1H9B6-F1
#
_cell.length_a   1.000
_cell.length_b   1.000
_cell.length_c   1.000
_cell.angle_alpha   90.00
_cell.angle_beta   90.00
_cell.angle_gamma   90.00
#
_symmetry.space_group_name_H-M   'P 1'
#
loop_
_entity.id
_entity.type
_entity.pdbx_description
1 polymer ?
#
loop_
_entity_poly.entity_id
_entity_poly.type
_entity_poly.pdbx_seq_one_letter_code
_entity_poly.pdbx_strand_id
1 'polypeptide(L)'
;SLVKKLLAFNAGGAPRVEVVVLSRNDPISGMRVFRSAAHYGLSIERGVFTRGAAPWRYLRPLSAQLFLSTNEADVRSALAAGVAAARVMPRSRQASAEHPGELRIAFDGDAVLFSDEAERIYQRDGLAAFREHESERARQPLPAGPFKPVLEALQ
;
A
#
# COMPACT_ATOMS: atom_id res chain seq x y z
N SER A 1 3.97 3.99 -15.99
CA SER A 1 4.52 3.74 -14.62
C SER A 1 3.36 3.55 -13.66
N LEU A 2 3.58 2.95 -12.49
CA LEU A 2 2.54 2.75 -11.47
C LEU A 2 1.88 4.07 -11.05
N VAL A 3 2.69 5.10 -10.77
CA VAL A 3 2.20 6.43 -10.36
C VAL A 3 1.29 7.06 -11.42
N LYS A 4 1.65 6.97 -12.70
CA LYS A 4 0.80 7.48 -13.79
C LYS A 4 -0.57 6.79 -13.82
N LYS A 5 -0.59 5.47 -13.59
CA LYS A 5 -1.83 4.68 -13.57
C LYS A 5 -2.70 5.02 -12.35
N LEU A 6 -2.09 5.25 -11.19
CA LEU A 6 -2.80 5.70 -9.99
C LEU A 6 -3.40 7.11 -10.16
N LEU A 7 -2.65 8.05 -10.73
CA LEU A 7 -3.16 9.41 -10.96
C LEU A 7 -4.24 9.46 -12.05
N ALA A 8 -4.32 8.47 -12.95
CA ALA A 8 -5.34 8.40 -13.98
C ALA A 8 -6.78 8.24 -13.42
N PHE A 9 -6.93 7.78 -12.17
CA PHE A 9 -8.24 7.75 -11.50
C PHE A 9 -8.86 9.14 -11.30
N ASN A 10 -8.08 10.21 -11.44
CA ASN A 10 -8.55 11.59 -11.32
C ASN A 10 -9.09 12.19 -12.63
N ALA A 11 -9.09 11.44 -13.74
CA ALA A 11 -9.47 11.96 -15.06
C ALA A 11 -10.94 12.46 -15.15
N GLY A 12 -11.81 12.04 -14.22
CA GLY A 12 -13.20 12.48 -14.11
C GLY A 12 -13.43 13.82 -13.40
N GLY A 13 -12.38 14.61 -13.13
CA GLY A 13 -12.47 15.96 -12.55
C GLY A 13 -12.56 16.02 -11.03
N ALA A 14 -13.06 14.97 -10.37
CA ALA A 14 -12.96 14.83 -8.92
C ALA A 14 -11.64 14.11 -8.54
N PRO A 15 -10.78 14.71 -7.70
CA PRO A 15 -9.55 14.05 -7.26
C PRO A 15 -9.91 12.88 -6.32
N ARG A 16 -9.65 11.65 -6.78
CA ARG A 16 -9.82 10.40 -6.01
C ARG A 16 -8.52 9.90 -5.41
N VAL A 17 -7.39 10.20 -6.06
CA VAL A 17 -6.08 9.70 -5.69
C VAL A 17 -5.09 10.86 -5.55
N GLU A 18 -4.47 10.96 -4.37
CA GLU A 18 -3.30 11.80 -4.15
C GLU A 18 -2.06 10.91 -4.03
N VAL A 19 -0.94 11.32 -4.66
CA VAL A 19 0.35 10.65 -4.48
C VAL A 19 1.29 11.58 -3.73
N VAL A 20 1.72 11.15 -2.53
CA VAL A 20 2.66 11.87 -1.68
C VAL A 20 3.99 11.12 -1.64
N VAL A 21 5.09 11.85 -1.80
CA VAL A 21 6.44 11.26 -1.74
C VAL A 21 6.91 11.17 -0.30
N LEU A 22 7.22 9.97 0.18
CA LEU A 22 7.89 9.77 1.46
C LEU A 22 9.32 9.29 1.20
N SER A 23 10.32 10.04 1.65
CA SER A 23 11.72 9.72 1.39
C SER A 23 12.58 9.86 2.63
N ARG A 24 13.54 8.93 2.78
CA ARG A 24 14.61 9.03 3.78
C ARG A 24 15.71 10.02 3.36
N ASN A 25 15.72 10.50 2.13
CA ASN A 25 16.72 11.45 1.68
C ASN A 25 16.50 12.82 2.35
N ASP A 26 17.53 13.67 2.29
CA ASP A 26 17.37 15.07 2.69
C ASP A 26 16.51 15.84 1.67
N PRO A 27 15.85 16.95 2.08
CA PRO A 27 14.98 17.71 1.20
C PRO A 27 15.66 18.23 -0.07
N ILE A 28 16.94 18.62 0.01
CA ILE A 28 17.68 19.20 -1.12
C ILE A 28 17.92 18.13 -2.20
N SER A 29 18.39 16.95 -1.79
CA SER A 29 18.49 15.78 -2.68
C SER A 29 17.11 15.29 -3.15
N GLY A 30 16.10 15.45 -2.30
CA GLY A 30 14.71 15.08 -2.52
C GLY A 30 14.02 15.84 -3.65
N MET A 31 14.44 17.09 -3.92
CA MET A 31 13.86 17.92 -4.98
C MET A 31 13.96 17.31 -6.38
N ARG A 32 14.90 16.37 -6.60
CA ARG A 32 15.00 15.63 -7.87
C ARG A 32 13.73 14.84 -8.18
N VAL A 33 13.01 14.37 -7.16
CA VAL A 33 11.75 13.64 -7.36
C VAL A 33 10.67 14.56 -7.93
N PHE A 34 10.52 15.78 -7.40
CA PHE A 34 9.55 16.75 -7.94
C PHE A 34 9.93 17.24 -9.33
N ARG A 35 11.23 17.46 -9.59
CA ARG A 35 11.69 17.79 -10.96
C ARG A 35 11.35 16.69 -11.96
N SER A 36 11.54 15.42 -11.56
CA SER A 36 11.16 14.26 -12.36
C SER A 36 9.64 14.20 -12.56
N ALA A 37 8.86 14.39 -11.48
CA ALA A 37 7.40 14.42 -11.56
C ALA A 37 6.91 15.48 -12.54
N ALA A 38 7.41 16.72 -12.44
CA ALA A 38 7.10 17.82 -13.35
C ALA A 38 7.50 17.51 -14.80
N HIS A 39 8.70 16.97 -15.03
CA HIS A 39 9.17 16.56 -16.35
C HIS A 39 8.24 15.53 -17.01
N TYR A 40 7.68 14.61 -16.23
CA TYR A 40 6.73 13.59 -16.72
C TYR A 40 5.26 14.00 -16.61
N GLY A 41 4.96 15.25 -16.24
CA GLY A 41 3.57 15.75 -16.08
C GLY A 41 2.77 15.03 -14.99
N LEU A 42 3.42 14.59 -13.92
CA LEU A 42 2.77 13.93 -12.79
C LEU A 42 2.47 14.97 -11.70
N SER A 43 1.19 15.12 -11.34
CA SER A 43 0.71 16.02 -10.28
C SER A 43 1.07 15.48 -8.89
N ILE A 44 2.35 15.62 -8.51
CA ILE A 44 2.89 15.25 -7.21
C ILE A 44 3.36 16.53 -6.53
N GLU A 45 2.56 17.02 -5.58
CA GLU A 45 2.77 18.33 -4.97
C GLU A 45 3.35 18.25 -3.56
N ARG A 46 3.11 17.12 -2.86
CA ARG A 46 3.56 16.93 -1.47
C ARG A 46 4.66 15.90 -1.36
N GLY A 47 5.56 16.13 -0.42
CA GLY A 47 6.50 15.12 0.02
C GLY A 47 7.09 15.40 1.40
N VAL A 48 7.45 14.33 2.10
CA VAL A 48 8.08 14.35 3.41
C VAL A 48 9.46 13.72 3.31
N PHE A 49 10.47 14.45 3.78
CA PHE A 49 11.87 14.08 3.72
C PHE A 49 12.42 13.94 5.14
N THR A 50 12.75 12.71 5.53
CA THR A 50 12.99 12.37 6.94
C THR A 50 14.45 12.34 7.35
N ARG A 51 15.39 12.68 6.44
CA ARG A 51 16.84 12.74 6.72
C ARG A 51 17.38 11.48 7.40
N GLY A 52 17.07 10.32 6.84
CA GLY A 52 17.52 9.00 7.28
C GLY A 52 16.56 8.28 8.21
N ALA A 53 15.68 9.01 8.89
CA ALA A 53 14.77 8.41 9.85
C ALA A 53 13.60 7.66 9.18
N ALA A 54 12.99 6.73 9.89
CA ALA A 54 11.91 5.92 9.36
C ALA A 54 10.69 6.78 8.95
N PRO A 55 10.13 6.59 7.73
CA PRO A 55 9.09 7.47 7.18
C PRO A 55 7.67 7.10 7.65
N TRP A 56 7.44 5.87 8.13
CA TRP A 56 6.11 5.33 8.43
C TRP A 56 5.28 6.16 9.42
N ARG A 57 5.92 6.91 10.33
CA ARG A 57 5.24 7.81 11.29
C ARG A 57 4.44 8.93 10.63
N TYR A 58 4.76 9.27 9.38
CA TYR A 58 4.04 10.29 8.62
C TYR A 58 2.81 9.74 7.88
N LEU A 59 2.59 8.42 7.87
CA LEU A 59 1.44 7.82 7.18
C LEU A 59 0.11 8.26 7.78
N ARG A 60 0.00 8.31 9.12
CA ARG A 60 -1.23 8.77 9.79
C ARG A 60 -1.50 10.27 9.58
N PRO A 61 -0.53 11.19 9.80
CA PRO A 61 -0.72 12.61 9.49
C PRO A 61 -1.07 12.91 8.04
N LEU A 62 -0.63 12.05 7.11
CA LEU A 62 -0.97 12.17 5.69
C LEU A 62 -2.29 11.51 5.33
N SER A 63 -2.98 10.88 6.29
CA SER A 63 -4.15 10.04 6.04
C SER A 63 -3.89 9.04 4.92
N ALA A 64 -2.74 8.35 4.95
CA ALA A 64 -2.38 7.41 3.89
C ALA A 64 -3.24 6.13 3.97
N GLN A 65 -3.94 5.79 2.88
CA GLN A 65 -4.65 4.51 2.75
C GLN A 65 -3.72 3.39 2.28
N LEU A 66 -2.71 3.71 1.46
CA LEU A 66 -1.80 2.75 0.85
C LEU A 66 -0.36 3.25 0.89
N PHE A 67 0.57 2.45 1.42
CA PHE A 67 2.00 2.72 1.44
C PHE A 67 2.78 1.74 0.55
N LEU A 68 3.52 2.28 -0.40
CA LEU A 68 4.30 1.50 -1.36
C LEU A 68 5.78 1.82 -1.22
N SER A 69 6.61 0.81 -0.93
CA SER A 69 8.04 1.00 -0.71
C SER A 69 8.87 -0.15 -1.25
N THR A 70 10.10 0.12 -1.68
CA THR A 70 11.09 -0.93 -1.96
C THR A 70 11.77 -1.42 -0.67
N ASN A 71 11.65 -0.68 0.43
CA ASN A 71 12.21 -1.03 1.74
C ASN A 71 11.23 -1.91 2.53
N GLU A 72 11.60 -3.17 2.70
CA GLU A 72 10.76 -4.17 3.37
C GLU A 72 10.51 -3.89 4.86
N ALA A 73 11.50 -3.31 5.56
CA ALA A 73 11.33 -2.92 6.96
C ALA A 73 10.27 -1.82 7.10
N ASP A 74 10.24 -0.85 6.18
CA ASP A 74 9.21 0.19 6.17
C ASP A 74 7.81 -0.37 5.89
N VAL A 75 7.71 -1.35 4.98
CA VAL A 75 6.43 -2.02 4.69
C VAL A 75 5.90 -2.73 5.94
N ARG A 76 6.76 -3.49 6.63
CA ARG A 76 6.38 -4.14 7.90
C ARG A 76 5.93 -3.15 8.96
N SER A 77 6.66 -2.05 9.14
CA SER A 77 6.28 -1.01 10.10
C SER A 77 4.96 -0.33 9.74
N ALA A 78 4.67 -0.13 8.46
CA ALA A 78 3.39 0.43 8.02
C ALA A 78 2.21 -0.52 8.29
N LEU A 79 2.37 -1.82 7.98
CA LEU A 79 1.36 -2.85 8.29
C LEU A 79 1.10 -2.93 9.80
N ALA A 80 2.16 -2.95 10.62
CA ALA A 80 2.04 -2.95 12.08
C ALA A 80 1.36 -1.68 12.62
N ALA A 81 1.45 -0.56 11.89
CA ALA A 81 0.78 0.70 12.23
C ALA A 81 -0.69 0.75 11.76
N GLY A 82 -1.19 -0.30 11.09
CA GLY A 82 -2.55 -0.41 10.57
C GLY A 82 -2.77 0.25 9.21
N VAL A 83 -1.69 0.51 8.46
CA VAL A 83 -1.77 1.09 7.10
C VAL A 83 -1.50 0.00 6.08
N ALA A 84 -2.37 -0.13 5.07
CA ALA A 84 -2.16 -1.07 3.98
C ALA A 84 -0.82 -0.77 3.31
N ALA A 85 0.06 -1.77 3.20
CA ALA A 85 1.37 -1.54 2.62
C ALA A 85 1.88 -2.74 1.81
N ALA A 86 2.61 -2.44 0.74
CA ALA A 86 3.18 -3.46 -0.14
C ALA A 86 4.59 -3.12 -0.59
N ARG A 87 5.40 -4.16 -0.82
CA ARG A 87 6.73 -4.02 -1.40
C ARG A 87 6.62 -3.80 -2.91
N VAL A 88 7.26 -2.75 -3.41
CA VAL A 88 7.34 -2.48 -4.85
C VAL A 88 8.56 -3.18 -5.42
N MET A 89 8.37 -3.98 -6.47
CA MET A 89 9.45 -4.65 -7.19
C MET A 89 9.87 -3.80 -8.41
N PRO A 90 11.06 -3.17 -8.43
CA PRO A 90 11.44 -2.19 -9.47
C PRO A 90 11.58 -2.77 -10.89
N ARG A 91 11.71 -4.09 -11.01
CA ARG A 91 11.99 -4.81 -12.27
C ARG A 91 10.75 -5.26 -13.04
N SER A 92 9.52 -4.92 -12.63
CA SER A 92 8.29 -5.34 -13.31
C SER A 92 8.00 -4.63 -14.66
N ARG A 93 8.99 -3.93 -15.23
CA ARG A 93 8.83 -3.09 -16.43
C ARG A 93 8.32 -3.83 -17.67
N GLN A 94 8.60 -5.13 -17.80
CA GLN A 94 8.24 -5.89 -19.01
C GLN A 94 6.71 -6.03 -19.20
N ALA A 95 5.93 -6.22 -18.14
CA ALA A 95 4.46 -6.38 -18.25
C ALA A 95 3.71 -5.05 -18.46
N SER A 96 4.33 -3.89 -18.19
CA SER A 96 3.65 -2.59 -18.25
C SER A 96 3.53 -2.00 -19.66
N ALA A 97 4.26 -2.54 -20.66
CA ALA A 97 4.29 -1.97 -22.01
C ALA A 97 3.04 -2.35 -22.83
N GLU A 98 2.52 -3.57 -22.64
CA GLU A 98 1.36 -4.09 -23.38
C GLU A 98 0.04 -3.41 -22.96
N HIS A 99 -0.06 -2.96 -21.70
CA HIS A 99 -1.27 -2.32 -21.16
C HIS A 99 -0.91 -1.02 -20.41
N PRO A 100 -0.68 0.10 -21.13
CA PRO A 100 -0.19 1.34 -20.53
C PRO A 100 -1.24 2.05 -19.67
N GLY A 101 -2.54 1.85 -19.95
CA GLY A 101 -3.66 2.45 -19.24
C GLY A 101 -4.23 1.64 -18.08
N GLU A 102 -3.87 0.36 -17.94
CA GLU A 102 -4.49 -0.53 -16.95
C GLU A 102 -3.65 -0.66 -15.68
N LEU A 103 -4.26 -0.41 -14.52
CA LEU A 103 -3.73 -0.85 -13.24
C LEU A 103 -4.32 -2.23 -12.91
N ARG A 104 -3.47 -3.25 -12.87
CA ARG A 104 -3.87 -4.60 -12.44
C ARG A 104 -3.38 -4.81 -11.02
N ILE A 105 -4.32 -5.09 -10.11
CA ILE A 105 -4.03 -5.41 -8.72
C ILE A 105 -4.56 -6.82 -8.47
N ALA A 106 -3.68 -7.70 -8.02
CA ALA A 106 -4.06 -9.01 -7.50
C ALA A 106 -3.93 -8.95 -5.98
N PHE A 107 -5.00 -9.34 -5.29
CA PHE A 107 -5.00 -9.50 -3.85
C PHE A 107 -5.03 -10.99 -3.55
N ASP A 108 -4.23 -11.40 -2.58
CA ASP A 108 -4.55 -12.62 -1.87
C ASP A 108 -5.85 -12.38 -1.08
N GLY A 109 -6.70 -13.40 -0.94
CA GLY A 109 -7.89 -13.25 -0.10
C GLY A 109 -7.46 -13.14 1.36
N ASP A 110 -6.70 -14.14 1.79
CA ASP A 110 -6.30 -14.33 3.17
C ASP A 110 -5.17 -13.37 3.54
N ALA A 111 -5.20 -12.86 4.78
CA ALA A 111 -4.24 -11.91 5.32
C ALA A 111 -4.07 -10.57 4.56
N VAL A 112 -4.88 -10.31 3.52
CA VAL A 112 -4.81 -9.10 2.69
C VAL A 112 -6.18 -8.42 2.59
N LEU A 113 -7.19 -9.09 2.00
CA LEU A 113 -8.57 -8.59 1.99
C LEU A 113 -9.34 -9.00 3.24
N PHE A 114 -8.99 -10.15 3.80
CA PHE A 114 -9.55 -10.69 5.03
C PHE A 114 -8.48 -10.76 6.13
N SER A 115 -8.92 -10.77 7.38
CA SER A 115 -8.07 -10.86 8.56
C SER A 115 -7.29 -12.18 8.60
N ASP A 116 -6.04 -12.13 9.05
CA ASP A 116 -5.16 -13.27 9.33
C ASP A 116 -5.37 -13.85 10.75
N GLU A 117 -6.52 -13.62 11.38
CA GLU A 117 -6.78 -14.04 12.77
C GLU A 117 -6.57 -15.54 12.98
N ALA A 118 -7.09 -16.38 12.10
CA ALA A 118 -6.97 -17.82 12.18
C ALA A 118 -5.50 -18.27 12.04
N GLU A 119 -4.74 -17.67 11.12
CA GLU A 119 -3.30 -17.93 10.95
C GLU A 119 -2.52 -17.57 12.22
N ARG A 120 -2.84 -16.43 12.87
CA ARG A 120 -2.20 -16.06 14.14
C ARG A 120 -2.49 -17.07 15.25
N ILE A 121 -3.69 -17.62 15.32
CA ILE A 121 -4.05 -18.67 16.28
C ILE A 121 -3.27 -19.94 16.00
N TYR A 122 -3.17 -20.35 14.74
CA TYR A 122 -2.35 -21.50 14.34
C TYR A 122 -0.89 -21.34 14.76
N GLN A 123 -0.29 -20.17 14.47
CA GLN A 123 1.10 -19.88 14.82
C GLN A 123 1.35 -19.82 16.34
N ARG A 124 0.36 -19.36 17.12
CA ARG A 124 0.48 -19.20 18.58
C ARG A 124 0.16 -20.47 19.36
N ASP A 125 -0.94 -21.13 19.02
CA ASP A 125 -1.59 -22.17 19.83
C ASP A 125 -1.65 -23.54 19.10
N GLY A 126 -1.21 -23.59 17.85
CA GLY A 126 -1.13 -24.82 17.06
C GLY A 126 -2.44 -25.24 16.40
N LEU A 127 -2.40 -26.42 15.75
CA LEU A 127 -3.46 -26.91 14.86
C LEU A 127 -4.79 -27.18 15.58
N ALA A 128 -4.75 -27.61 16.83
CA ALA A 128 -5.97 -27.94 17.58
C ALA A 128 -6.81 -26.68 17.82
N ALA A 129 -6.19 -25.62 18.35
CA ALA A 129 -6.83 -24.33 18.59
C ALA A 129 -7.32 -23.68 17.28
N PHE A 130 -6.54 -23.78 16.20
CA PHE A 130 -6.98 -23.34 14.88
C PHE A 130 -8.27 -24.03 14.42
N ARG A 131 -8.35 -25.37 14.53
CA ARG A 131 -9.54 -26.14 14.11
C ARG A 131 -10.76 -25.80 14.94
N GLU A 132 -10.59 -25.62 16.25
CA GLU A 132 -11.67 -25.20 17.15
C GLU A 132 -12.18 -23.81 16.75
N HIS A 133 -11.27 -22.85 16.55
CA HIS A 133 -11.62 -21.50 16.09
C HIS A 133 -12.39 -21.48 14.76
N GLU A 134 -11.89 -22.20 13.75
CA GLU A 134 -12.54 -22.32 12.44
C GLU A 134 -13.93 -22.95 12.57
N SER A 135 -14.07 -23.99 13.38
CA SER A 135 -15.34 -24.67 13.59
C SER A 135 -16.36 -23.78 14.30
N GLU A 136 -15.95 -23.08 15.36
CA GLU A 136 -16.82 -22.17 16.13
C GLU A 136 -17.27 -20.96 15.31
N ARG A 137 -16.41 -20.48 14.41
CA ARG A 137 -16.63 -19.26 13.62
C ARG A 137 -17.00 -19.50 12.15
N ALA A 138 -17.26 -20.74 11.75
CA ALA A 138 -17.54 -21.11 10.36
C ALA A 138 -18.68 -20.30 9.67
N ARG A 139 -19.61 -19.73 10.44
CA ARG A 139 -20.73 -18.90 9.93
C ARG A 139 -20.52 -17.39 10.11
N GLN A 140 -19.40 -16.98 10.69
CA GLN A 140 -19.08 -15.58 10.91
C GLN A 140 -18.22 -15.10 9.73
N PRO A 141 -18.62 -14.04 9.02
CA PRO A 141 -17.80 -13.46 7.97
C PRO A 141 -16.41 -13.07 8.50
N LEU A 142 -15.37 -13.35 7.72
CA LEU A 142 -14.01 -12.96 8.07
C LEU A 142 -13.94 -11.44 8.27
N PRO A 143 -13.27 -10.95 9.33
CA PRO A 143 -13.04 -9.52 9.50
C PRO A 143 -12.23 -8.95 8.32
N ALA A 144 -12.35 -7.64 8.11
CA ALA A 144 -11.62 -6.94 7.06
C ALA A 144 -10.10 -7.00 7.28
N GLY A 145 -9.36 -7.35 6.23
CA GLY A 145 -7.91 -7.25 6.15
C GLY A 145 -7.43 -5.83 5.84
N PRO A 146 -6.11 -5.57 5.92
CA PRO A 146 -5.55 -4.23 5.79
C PRO A 146 -5.82 -3.55 4.44
N PHE A 147 -6.02 -4.32 3.36
CA PHE A 147 -6.27 -3.77 2.02
C PHE A 147 -7.74 -3.60 1.66
N LYS A 148 -8.68 -4.08 2.48
CA LYS A 148 -10.12 -3.92 2.24
C LYS A 148 -10.53 -2.45 2.03
N PRO A 149 -10.07 -1.47 2.84
CA PRO A 149 -10.42 -0.06 2.63
C PRO A 149 -9.84 0.52 1.33
N VAL A 150 -8.67 0.03 0.89
CA VAL A 150 -8.06 0.45 -0.38
C VAL A 150 -8.90 -0.03 -1.56
N LEU A 151 -9.35 -1.29 -1.51
CA LEU A 151 -10.20 -1.86 -2.55
C LEU A 151 -11.53 -1.08 -2.66
N GLU A 152 -12.16 -0.77 -1.53
CA GLU A 152 -13.41 -0.01 -1.49
C GLU A 152 -13.24 1.42 -2.03
N ALA A 153 -12.11 2.08 -1.76
CA ALA A 153 -11.84 3.43 -2.24
C ALA A 153 -11.58 3.52 -3.76
N LEU A 154 -11.28 2.39 -4.42
CA LEU A 154 -11.00 2.33 -5.85
C LEU A 154 -12.21 1.97 -6.71
N GLN A 155 -13.37 1.68 -6.11
CA GLN A 155 -14.65 1.43 -6.80
C GLN A 155 -15.42 2.73 -7.09
#